data_AF-A0AA40XB22-F1
#
_entry.id   AF-A0AA40XB22-F1
#
_cell.length_a   1.000
_cell.length_b   1.000
_cell.length_c   1.000
_cell.angle_alpha   90.00
_cell.angle_beta   90.00
_cell.angle_gamma   90.00
#
_symmetry.space_group_name_H-M   'P 1'
#
loop_
_entity.id
_entity.type
_entity.pdbx_description
1 polymer ?
#
loop_
_entity_poly.entity_id
_entity_poly.type
_entity_poly.pdbx_seq_one_letter_code
_entity_poly.pdbx_strand_id
1 'polypeptide(L)'
;QGYELVTDGYPADLTFDNDDTTDQNFTVHLKHRLTPVNPTDPKTPGAPINPDEPDGPKWPTRTNYDKTVNETISYVDQNGQVVA
;
A
#
# COMPACT_ATOMS: atom_id res chain seq x y z
N GLN A 1 -4.99 13.53 3.27
CA GLN A 1 -5.02 12.35 4.16
C GLN A 1 -4.07 11.29 3.59
N GLY A 2 -3.75 10.19 4.29
CA GLY A 2 -2.90 9.11 3.72
C GLY A 2 -1.40 9.18 4.00
N TYR A 3 -0.92 10.17 4.75
CA TYR A 3 0.46 10.25 5.24
C TYR A 3 0.51 10.23 6.78
N GLU A 4 1.66 9.85 7.31
CA GLU A 4 2.01 9.93 8.73
C GLU A 4 3.18 10.90 8.90
N LEU A 5 3.13 11.69 9.98
CA LEU A 5 4.24 12.54 10.37
C LEU A 5 5.44 11.68 10.77
N VAL A 6 6.59 11.96 10.17
CA VAL A 6 7.87 11.33 10.54
C VAL A 6 8.66 12.29 11.42
N THR A 7 8.84 13.52 10.94
CA THR A 7 9.57 14.56 11.66
C THR A 7 8.94 15.90 11.36
N ASP A 8 8.70 16.69 12.40
CA ASP A 8 8.32 18.09 12.26
C ASP A 8 9.55 18.97 12.54
N GLY A 9 10.00 19.70 11.52
CA GLY A 9 11.09 20.66 11.65
C GLY A 9 10.62 22.04 12.13
N TYR A 10 9.32 22.24 12.33
CA TYR A 10 8.76 23.53 12.74
C TYR A 10 8.96 23.74 14.26
N PRO A 11 9.58 24.87 14.68
CA PRO A 11 9.78 25.14 16.09
C PRO A 11 8.47 25.56 16.77
N ALA A 12 8.26 25.11 18.01
CA ALA A 12 7.05 25.43 18.77
C ALA A 12 6.93 26.92 19.14
N ASP A 13 8.06 27.61 19.19
CA ASP A 13 8.24 29.00 19.60
C ASP A 13 8.82 29.87 18.47
N LEU A 14 8.38 29.63 17.23
CA LEU A 14 8.81 30.41 16.07
C LEU A 14 8.67 31.93 16.31
N THR A 15 9.75 32.65 16.06
CA THR A 15 9.74 34.11 15.91
C THR A 15 10.38 34.50 14.59
N PHE A 16 9.76 35.42 13.86
CA PHE A 16 10.44 36.09 12.75
C PHE A 16 11.68 36.82 13.27
N ASP A 17 12.81 36.65 12.60
CA ASP A 17 13.97 37.50 12.82
C ASP A 17 13.87 38.79 11.98
N ASN A 18 14.92 39.59 11.99
CA ASN A 18 15.05 40.82 11.20
C ASN A 18 16.28 40.72 10.28
N ASP A 19 16.56 39.52 9.75
CA ASP A 19 17.63 39.30 8.79
C ASP A 19 17.08 39.22 7.37
N ASP A 20 17.15 40.35 6.64
CA ASP A 20 16.70 40.43 5.25
C ASP A 20 17.53 39.57 4.28
N THR A 21 18.63 38.95 4.73
CA THR A 21 19.55 38.16 3.89
C THR A 21 19.39 36.66 4.04
N THR A 22 18.64 36.18 5.05
CA THR A 22 18.51 34.74 5.36
C THR A 22 17.06 34.33 5.54
N ASP A 23 16.60 33.36 4.76
CA ASP A 23 15.27 32.79 4.92
C ASP A 23 15.23 31.73 6.04
N GLN A 24 14.24 31.82 6.93
CA GLN A 24 13.93 30.80 7.94
C GLN A 24 13.13 29.64 7.32
N ASN A 25 13.82 28.58 6.90
CA ASN A 25 13.21 27.41 6.27
C ASN A 25 13.08 26.23 7.26
N PHE A 26 11.94 25.53 7.21
CA PHE A 26 11.70 24.32 8.00
C PHE A 26 11.18 23.21 7.09
N THR A 27 11.51 21.97 7.42
CA THR A 27 11.08 20.80 6.63
C THR A 27 10.26 19.85 7.49
N VAL A 28 9.06 19.56 7.03
CA VAL A 28 8.21 18.50 7.59
C VAL A 28 8.36 17.25 6.74
N HIS A 29 8.78 16.16 7.35
CA HIS A 29 8.95 14.88 6.70
C HIS A 29 7.72 14.01 6.95
N LEU A 30 7.14 13.51 5.87
CA LEU A 30 5.98 12.62 5.89
C LEU A 30 6.32 11.29 5.21
N LYS A 31 5.66 10.22 5.64
CA LYS A 31 5.68 8.92 4.94
C LYS A 31 4.26 8.49 4.59
N HIS A 32 4.08 7.66 3.58
CA HIS A 32 2.78 7.07 3.28
C HIS A 32 2.31 6.19 4.42
N ARG A 33 1.00 6.26 4.73
CA ARG A 33 0.32 5.23 5.51
C ARG A 33 0.32 3.94 4.71
N LEU A 34 0.62 2.83 5.35
CA LEU A 34 0.54 1.50 4.75
C LEU A 34 -0.65 0.76 5.35
N THR A 35 -1.51 0.24 4.49
CA THR A 35 -2.59 -0.65 4.89
C THR A 35 -2.32 -2.03 4.28
N PRO A 36 -2.10 -3.07 5.09
CA PRO A 36 -1.81 -4.40 4.57
C PRO A 36 -3.02 -4.97 3.82
N VAL A 37 -2.74 -5.71 2.76
CA VAL A 37 -3.73 -6.51 2.01
C VAL A 37 -3.45 -7.98 2.25
N ASN A 38 -4.50 -8.77 2.46
CA ASN A 38 -4.36 -10.21 2.65
C ASN A 38 -5.59 -10.97 2.13
N PRO A 39 -5.45 -12.27 1.79
CA PRO A 39 -6.56 -13.10 1.32
C PRO A 39 -7.69 -13.29 2.33
N THR A 40 -7.38 -13.29 3.63
CA THR A 40 -8.32 -13.62 4.71
C THR A 40 -9.27 -12.48 5.09
N ASP A 41 -8.95 -11.25 4.71
CA ASP A 41 -9.77 -10.04 4.86
C ASP A 41 -9.84 -9.33 3.51
N PRO A 42 -10.60 -9.89 2.55
CA PRO A 42 -10.62 -9.38 1.19
C PRO A 42 -11.31 -8.02 1.15
N LYS A 43 -10.67 -7.06 0.48
CA LYS A 43 -11.26 -5.76 0.18
C LYS A 43 -11.87 -5.76 -1.21
N THR A 44 -12.83 -4.85 -1.45
CA THR A 44 -13.47 -4.68 -2.75
C THR A 44 -12.51 -4.01 -3.73
N PRO A 45 -12.02 -4.68 -4.78
CA PRO A 45 -11.11 -4.07 -5.74
C PRO A 45 -11.70 -2.80 -6.36
N GLY A 46 -10.89 -1.75 -6.48
CA GLY A 46 -11.31 -0.47 -7.03
C GLY A 46 -12.12 0.43 -6.08
N ALA A 47 -12.56 -0.06 -4.92
CA ALA A 47 -13.12 0.80 -3.89
C ALA A 47 -12.01 1.67 -3.25
N PRO A 48 -12.31 2.91 -2.82
CA PRO A 48 -11.33 3.76 -2.16
C PRO A 48 -10.90 3.15 -0.81
N ILE A 49 -9.62 3.29 -0.48
CA ILE A 49 -9.09 2.85 0.83
C ILE A 49 -9.63 3.76 1.94
N ASN A 50 -9.78 5.06 1.66
CA ASN A 50 -10.40 6.05 2.55
C ASN A 50 -11.75 6.49 1.96
N PRO A 51 -12.89 6.22 2.62
CA PRO A 51 -14.22 6.62 2.12
C PRO A 51 -14.40 8.12 1.92
N ASP A 52 -13.69 8.94 2.71
CA ASP A 52 -13.74 10.41 2.62
C ASP A 52 -12.91 10.95 1.43
N GLU A 53 -12.14 10.09 0.75
CA GLU A 53 -11.27 10.44 -0.36
C GLU A 53 -11.56 9.52 -1.57
N PRO A 54 -12.69 9.72 -2.27
CA PRO A 54 -13.16 8.80 -3.32
C PRO A 54 -12.24 8.68 -4.53
N ASP A 55 -11.47 9.74 -4.82
CA ASP A 55 -10.47 9.78 -5.88
C ASP A 55 -9.06 9.38 -5.41
N GLY A 56 -8.91 9.02 -4.13
CA GLY A 56 -7.64 8.61 -3.53
C GLY A 56 -7.23 7.18 -3.90
N PRO A 57 -6.20 6.63 -3.22
CA PRO A 57 -5.75 5.26 -3.43
C PRO A 57 -6.89 4.24 -3.29
N LYS A 58 -6.93 3.27 -4.21
CA LYS A 58 -7.98 2.24 -4.31
C LYS A 58 -7.41 0.86 -3.98
N TRP A 59 -8.27 -0.02 -3.47
CA TRP A 59 -7.89 -1.40 -3.17
C TRP A 59 -7.48 -2.15 -4.45
N PRO A 60 -6.38 -2.93 -4.42
CA PRO A 60 -5.88 -3.66 -5.58
C PRO A 60 -6.77 -4.87 -5.92
N THR A 61 -6.54 -5.45 -7.09
CA THR A 61 -7.15 -6.71 -7.51
C THR A 61 -6.70 -7.88 -6.62
N ARG A 62 -7.60 -8.84 -6.38
CA ARG A 62 -7.34 -10.03 -5.54
C ARG A 62 -6.14 -10.87 -6.01
N THR A 63 -5.91 -10.92 -7.32
CA THR A 63 -4.76 -11.62 -7.94
C THR A 63 -3.39 -11.11 -7.49
N ASN A 64 -3.32 -9.96 -6.80
CA ASN A 64 -2.07 -9.43 -6.27
C ASN A 64 -1.63 -10.12 -4.97
N TYR A 65 -2.54 -10.80 -4.26
CA TYR A 65 -2.25 -11.46 -2.98
C TYR A 65 -2.83 -12.87 -2.87
N ASP A 66 -3.69 -13.31 -3.80
CA ASP A 66 -4.17 -14.68 -3.91
C ASP A 66 -3.29 -15.50 -4.87
N LYS A 67 -2.99 -16.76 -4.52
CA LYS A 67 -2.29 -17.71 -5.40
C LYS A 67 -3.04 -19.04 -5.43
N THR A 68 -3.44 -19.47 -6.62
CA THR A 68 -4.01 -20.80 -6.86
C THR A 68 -2.91 -21.77 -7.28
N VAL A 69 -2.88 -22.95 -6.65
CA VAL A 69 -2.00 -24.06 -7.04
C VAL A 69 -2.89 -25.23 -7.45
N ASN A 70 -2.64 -25.78 -8.63
CA ASN A 70 -3.35 -26.94 -9.15
C ASN A 70 -2.36 -28.11 -9.27
N GLU A 71 -2.73 -29.27 -8.75
CA GLU A 71 -2.01 -30.53 -8.89
C GLU A 71 -2.90 -31.53 -9.62
N THR A 72 -2.37 -32.13 -10.68
CA THR A 72 -3.08 -33.14 -11.47
C THR A 72 -2.27 -34.43 -11.46
N ILE A 73 -2.85 -35.50 -10.93
CA ILE A 73 -2.24 -36.84 -10.93
C ILE A 73 -2.86 -37.64 -12.09
N SER A 74 -2.02 -38.09 -13.01
CA SER A 74 -2.39 -39.02 -14.08
C SER A 74 -1.79 -40.39 -13.80
N TYR A 75 -2.64 -41.43 -13.78
CA TYR A 75 -2.18 -42.81 -13.78
C TYR A 75 -1.95 -43.26 -15.22
N VAL A 76 -0.79 -43.82 -15.52
CA VAL A 76 -0.45 -44.35 -16.85
C VAL A 76 -0.02 -45.82 -16.76
N ASP A 77 -0.25 -46.60 -17.82
CA ASP A 77 0.28 -47.95 -17.96
C ASP A 77 1.78 -47.93 -18.32
N GLN A 78 2.38 -49.12 -18.47
CA GLN A 78 3.77 -49.28 -18.89
C GLN A 78 4.09 -48.71 -20.29
N ASN A 79 3.07 -48.41 -21.09
CA ASN A 79 3.18 -47.81 -22.42
C ASN A 79 2.97 -46.28 -22.38
N GLY A 80 2.74 -45.70 -21.19
CA GLY A 80 2.46 -44.28 -21.02
C GLY A 80 1.03 -43.86 -21.36
N GLN A 81 0.11 -44.81 -21.58
CA GLN A 81 -1.30 -44.52 -21.83
C GLN A 81 -2.01 -44.26 -20.50
N VAL A 82 -2.77 -43.18 -20.40
CA VAL A 82 -3.59 -42.88 -19.22
C VAL A 82 -4.60 -44.01 -18.98
N VAL A 83 -4.59 -44.58 -17.78
CA VAL A 83 -5.46 -45.71 -17.38
C VAL A 83 -6.70 -45.28 -16.58
N ALA A 84 -7.08 -44.01 -16.69
CA ALA A 84 -8.27 -43.44 -16.05
C ALA A 84 -9.56 -43.81 -16.79
#